data_AF-A0A955M2B9-F1
#
_entry.id   AF-A0A955M2B9-F1
#
_cell.length_a   1.000
_cell.length_b   1.000
_cell.length_c   1.000
_cell.angle_alpha   90.00
_cell.angle_beta   90.00
_cell.angle_gamma   90.00
#
_symmetry.space_group_name_H-M   'P 1'
#
loop_
_entity.id
_entity.type
_entity.pdbx_description
1 polymer ?
#
loop_
_entity_poly.entity_id
_entity_poly.type
_entity_poly.pdbx_seq_one_letter_code
_entity_poly.pdbx_strand_id
1 'polypeptide(L)'
;FVLDEKHLYAAVRYVERNPVRAKIVRQAEDYKYSSARLRVNKTMSDLLDYFYMIDEVNDWRVYLQEEEKEEDLKLFRRHGATGRPLGDPMFIERLSRYLDRDLMKKKPGPKPRLGV
;
A
#
# COMPACT_ATOMS: atom_id res chain seq x y z
N PHE A 1 1.81 0.13 7.07
CA PHE A 1 0.85 1.14 7.58
C PHE A 1 -0.52 0.82 7.01
N VAL A 2 -1.60 1.26 7.65
CA VAL A 2 -2.97 1.07 7.15
C VAL A 2 -3.30 2.19 6.18
N LEU A 3 -4.07 1.90 5.12
CA LEU A 3 -4.50 2.89 4.14
C LEU A 3 -6.01 2.85 3.89
N ASP A 4 -6.58 3.96 3.45
CA ASP A 4 -7.96 4.01 2.97
C ASP A 4 -8.10 3.47 1.53
N GLU A 5 -9.33 3.22 1.11
CA GLU A 5 -9.64 2.57 -0.17
C GLU A 5 -9.14 3.36 -1.39
N LYS A 6 -9.08 4.69 -1.30
CA LYS A 6 -8.65 5.58 -2.39
C LYS A 6 -7.22 5.28 -2.86
N HIS A 7 -6.38 4.74 -1.98
CA HIS A 7 -5.00 4.43 -2.28
C HIS A 7 -4.76 2.95 -2.64
N LEU A 8 -5.80 2.10 -2.61
CA LEU A 8 -5.63 0.65 -2.72
C LEU A 8 -4.95 0.24 -4.03
N TYR A 9 -5.46 0.74 -5.17
CA TYR A 9 -4.92 0.43 -6.49
C TYR A 9 -3.47 0.88 -6.63
N ALA A 10 -3.15 2.09 -6.19
CA ALA A 10 -1.76 2.57 -6.24
C ALA A 10 -0.86 1.75 -5.29
N ALA A 11 -1.37 1.34 -4.13
CA ALA A 11 -0.63 0.56 -3.14
C ALA A 11 -0.35 -0.87 -3.61
N VAL A 12 -1.31 -1.55 -4.25
CA VAL A 12 -1.12 -2.90 -4.81
C VAL A 12 -0.04 -2.86 -5.90
N ARG A 13 -0.14 -1.92 -6.84
CA ARG A 13 0.88 -1.70 -7.87
C ARG A 13 2.24 -1.39 -7.27
N TYR A 14 2.27 -0.52 -6.25
CA TYR A 14 3.49 -0.23 -5.51
C TYR A 14 4.09 -1.52 -4.97
N VAL A 15 3.35 -2.32 -4.21
CA VAL A 15 3.89 -3.56 -3.62
C VAL A 15 4.41 -4.52 -4.69
N GLU A 16 3.64 -4.78 -5.74
CA GLU A 16 3.99 -5.78 -6.75
C GLU A 16 5.12 -5.35 -7.68
N ARG A 17 5.31 -4.04 -7.90
CA ARG A 17 6.45 -3.50 -8.65
C ARG A 17 7.72 -3.30 -7.82
N ASN A 18 7.72 -3.58 -6.51
CA ASN A 18 8.94 -3.48 -5.69
C ASN A 18 10.15 -4.23 -6.29
N PRO A 19 10.01 -5.49 -6.75
CA PRO A 19 11.13 -6.23 -7.34
C PRO A 19 11.73 -5.56 -8.59
N VAL A 20 10.87 -4.92 -9.40
CA VAL A 20 11.29 -4.17 -10.59
C VAL A 20 12.06 -2.91 -10.17
N ARG A 21 11.52 -2.13 -9.22
CA ARG A 21 12.20 -0.93 -8.70
C ARG A 21 13.52 -1.25 -8.00
N ALA A 22 13.60 -2.39 -7.34
CA ALA A 22 14.83 -2.90 -6.73
C ALA A 22 15.81 -3.51 -7.76
N LYS A 23 15.47 -3.51 -9.05
CA LYS A 23 16.28 -4.06 -10.15
C LYS A 23 16.58 -5.55 -10.01
N ILE A 24 15.73 -6.30 -9.31
CA ILE A 24 15.85 -7.76 -9.15
C ILE A 24 15.35 -8.46 -10.42
N VAL A 25 14.29 -7.92 -11.02
CA VAL A 25 13.66 -8.44 -12.25
C VAL A 25 13.29 -7.30 -13.18
N ARG A 26 13.04 -7.61 -14.47
CA ARG A 26 12.61 -6.62 -15.46
C ARG A 26 11.10 -6.42 -15.45
N GLN A 27 10.33 -7.48 -15.27
CA GLN A 27 8.87 -7.44 -15.17
C GLN A 27 8.43 -7.96 -13.81
N ALA A 28 7.30 -7.46 -13.30
CA ALA A 28 6.84 -7.77 -11.95
C ALA A 28 6.46 -9.25 -11.80
N GLU A 29 5.88 -9.87 -12.84
CA GLU A 29 5.53 -11.28 -12.89
C GLU A 29 6.73 -12.24 -12.91
N ASP A 30 7.93 -11.74 -13.19
CA ASP A 30 9.14 -12.57 -13.18
C ASP A 30 9.61 -12.87 -11.75
N TYR A 31 9.14 -12.11 -10.75
CA TYR A 31 9.52 -12.31 -9.36
C TYR A 31 8.69 -13.42 -8.70
N LYS A 32 9.36 -14.55 -8.41
CA LYS A 32 8.72 -15.78 -7.91
C LYS A 32 8.06 -15.65 -6.53
N TYR A 33 8.46 -14.67 -5.73
CA TYR A 33 7.96 -14.46 -4.37
C TYR A 33 6.95 -13.29 -4.28
N SER A 34 6.15 -13.11 -5.32
CA SER A 34 5.07 -12.12 -5.39
C SER A 34 3.82 -12.74 -6.02
N SER A 35 2.65 -12.20 -5.65
CA SER A 35 1.37 -12.53 -6.27
C SER A 35 1.25 -12.08 -7.72
N ALA A 36 2.11 -11.14 -8.17
CA ALA A 36 2.04 -10.52 -9.49
C ALA A 36 1.91 -11.55 -10.62
N ARG A 37 2.73 -12.62 -10.60
CA ARG A 37 2.71 -13.68 -11.61
C ARG A 37 1.37 -14.40 -11.71
N LEU A 38 0.79 -14.73 -10.55
CA LEU A 38 -0.48 -15.45 -10.48
C LEU A 38 -1.63 -14.57 -10.97
N ARG A 39 -1.59 -13.28 -10.65
CA ARG A 39 -2.59 -12.30 -11.09
C ARG A 39 -2.51 -12.02 -12.60
N VAL A 40 -1.30 -11.88 -13.14
CA VAL A 40 -1.06 -11.73 -14.58
C VAL A 40 -1.55 -12.95 -15.37
N ASN A 41 -1.31 -14.16 -14.85
CA ASN A 41 -1.72 -15.40 -15.51
C ASN A 41 -3.15 -15.84 -15.15
N LYS A 42 -3.89 -15.07 -14.34
CA LYS A 42 -5.24 -15.41 -13.83
C LYS A 42 -5.33 -16.84 -13.26
N THR A 43 -4.29 -17.25 -12.54
CA THR A 43 -4.16 -18.62 -12.01
C THR A 43 -4.52 -18.65 -10.53
N MET A 44 -5.31 -19.65 -10.12
CA MET A 44 -5.64 -19.90 -8.72
C MET A 44 -4.42 -20.46 -7.96
N SER A 45 -4.35 -20.19 -6.66
CA SER A 45 -3.30 -20.71 -5.79
C SER A 45 -3.84 -20.93 -4.39
N ASP A 46 -3.46 -22.05 -3.78
CA ASP A 46 -3.79 -22.33 -2.37
C ASP A 46 -3.12 -21.35 -1.39
N LEU A 47 -2.21 -20.50 -1.87
CA LEU A 47 -1.51 -19.47 -1.09
C LEU A 47 -2.22 -18.11 -1.13
N LEU A 48 -3.13 -17.89 -2.08
CA LEU A 48 -3.78 -16.60 -2.28
C LEU A 48 -5.29 -16.76 -2.16
N ASP A 49 -5.86 -16.05 -1.19
CA ASP A 49 -7.30 -15.84 -1.14
C ASP A 49 -7.77 -14.99 -2.32
N TYR A 50 -9.06 -15.12 -2.61
CA TYR A 50 -9.74 -14.25 -3.56
C TYR A 50 -9.55 -12.77 -3.19
N PHE A 51 -9.21 -11.97 -4.20
CA PHE A 51 -9.00 -10.53 -4.06
C PHE A 51 -9.80 -9.81 -5.13
N TYR A 52 -10.86 -9.10 -4.75
CA TYR A 52 -11.85 -8.55 -5.67
C TYR A 52 -11.30 -7.72 -6.84
N MET A 53 -10.15 -7.05 -6.67
CA MET A 53 -9.52 -6.31 -7.77
C MET A 53 -9.17 -7.19 -8.97
N ILE A 54 -9.03 -8.52 -8.81
CA ILE A 54 -8.79 -9.43 -9.95
C ILE A 54 -9.94 -9.43 -10.96
N ASP A 55 -11.14 -9.08 -10.52
CA ASP A 55 -12.32 -8.95 -11.39
C ASP A 55 -12.46 -7.53 -11.95
N GLU A 56 -11.97 -6.51 -11.23
CA GLU A 56 -12.03 -5.11 -11.66
C GLU A 56 -10.89 -4.74 -12.65
N VAL A 57 -9.72 -5.38 -12.53
CA VAL A 57 -8.55 -5.14 -13.38
C VAL A 57 -8.54 -6.14 -14.53
N ASN A 58 -8.94 -5.67 -15.72
CA ASN A 58 -9.05 -6.50 -16.93
C ASN A 58 -7.73 -7.17 -17.34
N ASP A 59 -6.66 -6.38 -17.40
CA ASP A 59 -5.30 -6.82 -17.74
C ASP A 59 -4.32 -6.38 -16.66
N TRP A 60 -3.93 -7.35 -15.82
CA TRP A 60 -3.04 -7.11 -14.69
C TRP A 60 -1.63 -6.72 -15.14
N ARG A 61 -1.17 -7.21 -16.29
CA ARG A 61 0.17 -6.87 -16.82
C ARG A 61 0.19 -5.41 -17.24
N VAL A 62 -0.82 -4.93 -17.97
CA VAL A 62 -0.94 -3.53 -18.35
C VAL A 62 -1.04 -2.64 -17.11
N TYR A 63 -1.88 -3.02 -16.14
CA TYR A 63 -2.00 -2.32 -14.87
C TYR A 63 -0.66 -2.20 -14.12
N LEU A 64 0.20 -3.22 -14.15
CA LEU A 64 1.53 -3.17 -13.54
C LEU A 64 2.54 -2.37 -14.37
N GLN A 65 2.32 -2.15 -15.66
CA GLN A 65 3.20 -1.38 -16.54
C GLN A 65 2.87 0.11 -16.57
N GLU A 66 1.68 0.52 -16.11
CA GLU A 66 1.29 1.92 -15.99
C GLU A 66 2.34 2.76 -15.22
N GLU A 67 2.46 4.04 -15.59
CA GLU A 67 3.41 4.95 -14.97
C GLU A 67 3.14 5.12 -13.47
N GLU A 68 4.20 5.08 -12.66
CA GLU A 68 4.11 5.32 -11.23
C GLU A 68 4.27 6.81 -10.97
N LYS A 69 3.24 7.45 -10.39
CA LYS A 69 3.33 8.84 -9.99
C LYS A 69 4.36 8.99 -8.89
N GLU A 70 5.33 9.87 -9.08
CA GLU A 70 6.39 10.13 -8.09
C GLU A 70 5.82 10.58 -6.73
N GLU A 71 4.67 11.26 -6.75
CA GLU A 71 3.92 11.68 -5.56
C GLU A 71 3.45 10.47 -4.74
N ASP A 72 2.87 9.46 -5.38
CA ASP A 72 2.42 8.23 -4.73
C ASP A 72 3.61 7.46 -4.15
N LEU A 73 4.74 7.40 -4.89
CA LEU A 73 5.96 6.75 -4.41
C LEU A 73 6.50 7.42 -3.14
N LYS A 74 6.59 8.75 -3.12
CA LYS A 74 7.02 9.52 -1.95
C LYS A 74 6.07 9.32 -0.77
N LEU A 75 4.77 9.32 -1.04
CA LEU A 75 3.72 9.12 -0.05
C LEU A 75 3.85 7.73 0.60
N PHE A 76 3.90 6.66 -0.19
CA PHE A 76 4.02 5.30 0.33
C PHE A 76 5.33 5.05 1.07
N ARG A 77 6.47 5.57 0.58
CA ARG A 77 7.75 5.47 1.30
C ARG A 77 7.69 6.14 2.67
N ARG A 78 7.12 7.35 2.74
CA ARG A 78 7.00 8.11 4.00
C ARG A 78 6.13 7.38 5.03
N HIS A 79 4.98 6.88 4.61
CA HIS A 79 4.07 6.16 5.50
C HIS A 79 4.63 4.76 5.85
N GLY A 80 5.36 4.12 4.91
CA GLY A 80 6.14 2.91 5.15
C GLY A 80 7.16 3.08 6.26
N ALA A 81 7.95 4.16 6.21
CA ALA A 81 8.98 4.45 7.19
C ALA A 81 8.43 4.83 8.58
N THR A 82 7.29 5.52 8.65
CA THR A 82 6.73 6.00 9.92
C THR A 82 5.68 5.09 10.54
N GLY A 83 5.15 4.14 9.77
CA GLY A 83 4.02 3.29 10.17
C GLY A 83 2.67 4.03 10.28
N ARG A 84 2.62 5.35 10.06
CA ARG A 84 1.40 6.16 10.22
C ARG A 84 0.36 5.81 9.16
N PRO A 85 -0.93 5.75 9.51
CA PRO A 85 -2.00 5.50 8.54
C PRO A 85 -1.99 6.54 7.41
N LEU A 86 -2.39 6.11 6.21
CA LEU A 86 -2.57 6.96 5.04
C LEU A 86 -4.06 7.01 4.67
N GLY A 87 -4.68 8.17 4.81
CA GLY A 87 -6.07 8.34 4.40
C GLY A 87 -6.58 9.71 4.81
N ASP A 88 -7.83 9.99 4.47
CA ASP A 88 -8.46 11.24 4.87
C ASP A 88 -8.63 11.35 6.41
N PRO A 89 -8.83 12.57 6.95
CA PRO A 89 -8.95 12.77 8.40
C PRO A 89 -10.06 11.94 9.04
N MET A 90 -11.18 11.72 8.36
CA MET A 90 -12.30 10.92 8.86
C MET A 90 -11.92 9.44 8.99
N PHE A 91 -11.18 8.91 8.02
CA PHE A 91 -10.62 7.56 8.07
C PHE A 91 -9.69 7.38 9.29
N ILE A 92 -8.76 8.32 9.49
CA ILE A 92 -7.81 8.25 10.61
C ILE A 92 -8.53 8.38 11.96
N GLU A 93 -9.54 9.25 12.04
CA GLU A 93 -10.35 9.41 13.25
C GLU A 93 -11.14 8.13 13.57
N ARG A 94 -11.81 7.54 12.58
CA ARG A 94 -12.52 6.28 12.74
C ARG A 94 -11.58 5.16 13.20
N LEU A 95 -10.39 5.05 12.60
CA LEU A 95 -9.38 4.08 12.99
C LEU A 95 -8.87 4.33 14.42
N SER A 96 -8.71 5.60 14.81
CA SER A 96 -8.30 5.99 16.16
C SER A 96 -9.33 5.56 17.21
N ARG A 97 -10.62 5.76 16.94
CA ARG A 97 -11.72 5.30 17.81
C ARG A 97 -11.77 3.78 17.91
N TYR A 98 -11.64 3.08 16.78
CA TYR A 98 -11.68 1.62 16.76
C TYR A 98 -10.53 0.98 17.57
N LEU A 99 -9.35 1.58 17.52
CA LEU A 99 -8.16 1.08 18.23
C LEU A 99 -7.98 1.66 19.63
N ASP A 100 -8.88 2.56 20.07
CA ASP A 100 -8.74 3.38 21.29
C ASP A 100 -7.35 4.04 21.42
N ARG A 101 -6.85 4.59 20.31
CA ARG A 101 -5.50 5.16 20.21
C ARG A 101 -5.52 6.39 19.32
N ASP A 102 -4.90 7.48 19.77
CA ASP A 102 -4.73 8.68 18.95
C ASP A 102 -3.65 8.46 17.87
N LEU A 103 -4.09 8.36 16.62
CA LEU A 103 -3.22 8.16 15.45
C LEU A 103 -2.91 9.46 14.69
N MET A 104 -3.46 10.59 15.13
CA MET A 104 -3.25 11.87 14.46
C MET A 104 -1.80 12.31 14.58
N LYS A 105 -1.27 12.90 13.50
CA LYS A 105 0.08 13.43 13.50
C LYS A 105 0.16 14.66 14.43
N LYS A 106 0.84 14.51 15.56
CA LYS A 106 1.13 15.60 16.50
C LYS A 106 2.38 16.37 16.11
N LYS A 107 2.55 17.57 16.69
CA LYS A 107 3.79 18.34 16.58
C LYS A 107 4.96 17.47 17.08
N PRO A 108 6.06 17.37 16.33
CA PRO A 108 7.26 16.68 16.81
C PRO A 108 7.85 17.45 18.00
N GLY A 109 8.37 16.73 18.98
CA GLY A 109 9.00 17.31 20.17
C GLY A 109 8.64 16.57 21.46
N PRO A 110 9.25 16.97 22.60
CA PRO A 110 8.92 16.42 23.90
C PRO A 110 7.43 16.53 24.18
N LYS A 111 6.83 15.50 24.80
CA LYS A 111 5.46 15.63 25.30
C LYS A 111 5.43 16.74 26.36
N PRO A 112 4.42 17.61 26.37
CA PRO A 112 4.25 18.56 27.46
C PRO A 112 4.28 17.80 28.79
N ARG A 113 5.03 18.29 29.78
CA ARG A 113 4.96 17.73 31.12
C ARG A 113 3.54 18.00 31.63
N LEU A 114 2.81 16.96 31.99
CA LEU A 114 1.54 17.10 32.70
C LEU A 114 1.85 17.78 34.04
N GLY A 115 1.50 19.06 34.19
CA GLY A 115 1.54 19.77 35.47
C GLY A 115 2.58 20.89 35.63
N VAL A 116 2.73 21.79 34.66
CA VAL A 116 3.20 23.18 34.92
C VAL A 116 2.34 24.13 34.10
#